data_AF-A0A349Y670-F1
#
_entry.id   AF-A0A349Y670-F1
#
_cell.length_a   1.000
_cell.length_b   1.000
_cell.length_c   1.000
_cell.angle_alpha   90.00
_cell.angle_beta   90.00
_cell.angle_gamma   90.00
#
_symmetry.space_group_name_H-M   'P 1'
#
loop_
_entity.id
_entity.type
_entity.pdbx_description
1 polymer ?
#
loop_
_entity_poly.entity_id
_entity_poly.type
_entity_poly.pdbx_seq_one_letter_code
_entity_poly.pdbx_strand_id
1 'polypeptide(L)'
;MPGETCTGDHDHAPRLVTPPLALYVHLPWCVRKCPYCDFNSHAAKGELPFEAYIDALIRDLDQDLPLVWGRVVSSVFFGGGTPSLFPPEAIDRFLQAASARLRFAPNLEVTLETNPGTAEHGRFDRYRAAGVNRISFGIQTFNDEALKRLGRIHDSGEAERAVKLAQDAGYDNVNIDLMYALPQQTLAQAEHDLERAFALQPTHMSHYQLTLEPNTVFFARPPQGIPDEDSAWDIQEHCQQMLAEAGYAQYEVSAYAKPGRQSQHNLNYWRFGDYLGIGAGAHGKISSGAEEHVLRRWKHKHPQTFMDTAGTAASIGGDDVISAERLPFEYMLNLLRLHEGFSLKDFESRTGLHRARIAEPLRIAVAKGWTTVAGDDAMPTELGRRFTNDVVELFLP
;
A
#
# COMPACT_ATOMS: atom_id res chain seq x y z
N MET A 1 46.23 -36.70 23.02
CA MET A 1 46.00 -36.02 21.73
C MET A 1 44.66 -35.31 21.81
N PRO A 2 44.61 -34.03 22.19
CA PRO A 2 43.40 -33.23 22.06
C PRO A 2 43.40 -32.55 20.68
N GLY A 3 42.20 -32.37 20.10
CA GLY A 3 41.98 -31.34 19.08
C GLY A 3 41.48 -31.85 17.74
N GLU A 4 40.17 -32.10 17.63
CA GLU A 4 39.42 -31.74 16.43
C GLU A 4 38.21 -30.92 16.90
N THR A 5 38.43 -29.62 17.05
CA THR A 5 37.36 -28.64 17.01
C THR A 5 36.87 -28.58 15.57
N CYS A 6 35.68 -29.10 15.29
CA CYS A 6 34.96 -28.85 14.04
C CYS A 6 34.62 -27.34 13.95
N THR A 7 35.54 -26.54 13.43
CA THR A 7 35.23 -25.23 12.87
C THR A 7 34.72 -25.45 11.45
N GLY A 8 33.44 -25.79 11.35
CA GLY A 8 32.71 -25.88 10.09
C GLY A 8 31.63 -24.83 10.07
N ASP A 9 32.00 -23.55 10.06
CA ASP A 9 31.10 -22.51 9.58
C ASP A 9 31.13 -22.63 8.05
N HIS A 10 30.30 -23.53 7.53
CA HIS A 10 30.14 -23.68 6.09
C HIS A 10 29.46 -22.40 5.59
N ASP A 11 30.27 -21.58 4.93
CA ASP A 11 29.95 -20.37 4.17
C ASP A 11 28.97 -20.69 3.03
N HIS A 12 27.76 -21.12 3.39
CA HIS A 12 26.69 -21.38 2.45
C HIS A 12 26.12 -20.04 2.01
N ALA A 13 26.26 -19.75 0.71
CA ALA A 13 25.56 -18.64 0.08
C ALA A 13 24.07 -18.68 0.49
N PRO A 14 23.52 -17.56 1.00
CA PRO A 14 22.13 -17.53 1.41
C PRO A 14 21.23 -17.86 0.23
N ARG A 15 20.12 -18.54 0.52
CA ARG A 15 19.12 -18.89 -0.47
C ARG A 15 17.88 -18.03 -0.31
N LEU A 16 17.32 -17.64 -1.43
CA LEU A 16 16.04 -16.96 -1.47
C LEU A 16 14.93 -17.92 -0.98
N VAL A 17 14.21 -17.48 0.04
CA VAL A 17 13.03 -18.15 0.57
C VAL A 17 11.81 -17.33 0.15
N THR A 18 10.84 -18.00 -0.48
CA THR A 18 9.62 -17.34 -0.94
C THR A 18 8.89 -16.68 0.24
N PRO A 19 8.68 -15.36 0.23
CA PRO A 19 8.04 -14.64 1.34
C PRO A 19 6.53 -14.92 1.45
N PRO A 20 5.80 -14.32 2.40
CA PRO A 20 4.35 -14.29 2.33
C PRO A 20 3.86 -13.71 1.00
N LEU A 21 2.68 -14.15 0.55
CA LEU A 21 2.08 -13.75 -0.72
C LEU A 21 0.77 -13.01 -0.47
N ALA A 22 0.58 -11.87 -1.12
CA ALA A 22 -0.68 -11.14 -1.16
C ALA A 22 -1.27 -11.08 -2.58
N LEU A 23 -2.52 -10.63 -2.70
CA LEU A 23 -3.19 -10.38 -3.96
C LEU A 23 -3.65 -8.92 -4.02
N TYR A 24 -3.09 -8.15 -4.93
CA TYR A 24 -3.55 -6.80 -5.25
C TYR A 24 -4.42 -6.86 -6.51
N VAL A 25 -5.60 -6.23 -6.44
CA VAL A 25 -6.57 -6.18 -7.53
C VAL A 25 -6.85 -4.72 -7.84
N HIS A 26 -6.48 -4.31 -9.05
CA HIS A 26 -6.63 -2.94 -9.49
C HIS A 26 -7.97 -2.71 -10.19
N LEU A 27 -8.79 -1.82 -9.65
CA LEU A 27 -10.10 -1.44 -10.20
C LEU A 27 -10.03 0.01 -10.71
N PRO A 28 -9.98 0.26 -12.03
CA PRO A 28 -9.36 1.46 -12.58
C PRO A 28 -10.28 2.68 -12.69
N TRP A 29 -11.57 2.56 -12.35
CA TRP A 29 -12.54 3.61 -12.61
C TRP A 29 -12.81 4.49 -11.39
N CYS A 30 -12.97 5.80 -11.61
CA CYS A 30 -13.50 6.77 -10.65
C CYS A 30 -14.69 7.49 -11.26
N VAL A 31 -15.63 8.00 -10.46
CA VAL A 31 -16.66 8.94 -10.96
C VAL A 31 -16.01 10.19 -11.56
N ARG A 32 -14.97 10.68 -10.88
CA ARG A 32 -14.14 11.81 -11.31
C ARG A 32 -12.71 11.58 -10.83
N LYS A 33 -11.74 11.86 -11.69
CA LYS A 33 -10.33 11.88 -11.29
C LYS A 33 -10.03 13.17 -10.53
N CYS A 34 -9.51 13.04 -9.31
CA CYS A 34 -9.11 14.20 -8.51
C CYS A 34 -7.87 14.86 -9.15
N PRO A 35 -7.75 16.20 -9.12
CA PRO A 35 -6.69 16.94 -9.80
C PRO A 35 -5.27 16.68 -9.23
N TYR A 36 -5.16 16.15 -8.01
CA TYR A 36 -3.89 15.73 -7.38
C TYR A 36 -3.58 14.23 -7.56
N CYS A 37 -4.51 13.42 -8.07
CA CYS A 37 -4.39 11.96 -8.04
C CYS A 37 -3.48 11.45 -9.16
N ASP A 38 -2.32 10.89 -8.80
CA ASP A 38 -1.38 10.26 -9.74
C ASP A 38 -1.68 8.77 -10.01
N PHE A 39 -2.59 8.15 -9.25
CA PHE A 39 -2.96 6.76 -9.48
C PHE A 39 -3.51 6.52 -10.89
N ASN A 40 -3.31 5.29 -11.38
CA ASN A 40 -3.87 4.81 -12.64
C ASN A 40 -5.41 4.72 -12.54
N SER A 41 -6.06 5.85 -12.69
CA SER A 41 -7.50 6.00 -12.59
C SER A 41 -8.07 6.66 -13.84
N HIS A 42 -9.26 6.20 -14.22
CA HIS A 42 -9.96 6.57 -15.43
C HIS A 42 -11.34 7.08 -15.05
N ALA A 43 -11.67 8.30 -15.45
CA ALA A 43 -13.02 8.83 -15.22
C ALA A 43 -14.05 7.96 -15.95
N ALA A 44 -15.09 7.53 -15.23
CA ALA A 44 -16.18 6.75 -15.77
C ALA A 44 -16.90 7.52 -16.89
N LYS A 45 -17.15 6.84 -18.00
CA LYS A 45 -17.89 7.40 -19.15
C LYS A 45 -19.04 6.46 -19.49
N GLY A 46 -20.26 6.87 -19.17
CA GLY A 46 -21.45 6.05 -19.38
C GLY A 46 -21.49 4.82 -18.46
N GLU A 47 -22.15 3.77 -18.92
CA GLU A 47 -22.23 2.49 -18.22
C GLU A 47 -20.87 1.79 -18.22
N LEU A 48 -20.43 1.35 -17.04
CA LEU A 48 -19.14 0.69 -16.88
C LEU A 48 -19.27 -0.82 -17.13
N PRO A 49 -18.30 -1.45 -17.83
CA PRO A 49 -18.36 -2.85 -18.19
C PRO A 49 -17.88 -3.76 -17.02
N PHE A 50 -18.53 -3.66 -15.86
CA PHE A 50 -18.08 -4.34 -14.63
C PHE A 50 -17.89 -5.85 -14.84
N GLU A 51 -18.88 -6.55 -15.39
CA GLU A 51 -18.81 -8.00 -15.59
C GLU A 51 -17.71 -8.42 -16.57
N ALA A 52 -17.57 -7.70 -17.69
CA ALA A 52 -16.50 -7.97 -18.65
C ALA A 52 -15.11 -7.68 -18.05
N TYR A 53 -15.03 -6.70 -17.14
CA TYR A 53 -13.80 -6.44 -16.40
C TYR A 53 -13.48 -7.56 -15.41
N ILE A 54 -14.47 -8.06 -14.67
CA ILE A 54 -14.28 -9.24 -13.79
C ILE A 54 -13.82 -10.46 -14.61
N ASP A 55 -14.39 -10.69 -15.79
CA ASP A 55 -13.93 -11.76 -16.70
C ASP A 55 -12.47 -11.57 -17.10
N ALA A 56 -12.05 -10.34 -17.38
CA ALA A 56 -10.66 -10.02 -17.68
C ALA A 56 -9.74 -10.24 -16.47
N LEU A 57 -10.15 -9.83 -15.26
CA LEU A 57 -9.37 -10.07 -14.04
C LEU A 57 -9.18 -11.57 -13.77
N ILE A 58 -10.22 -12.38 -13.99
CA ILE A 58 -10.13 -13.84 -13.81
C ILE A 58 -9.17 -14.46 -14.83
N ARG A 59 -9.25 -14.05 -16.11
CA ARG A 59 -8.31 -14.50 -17.16
C ARG A 59 -6.87 -14.07 -16.86
N ASP A 60 -6.67 -12.85 -16.37
CA ASP A 60 -5.36 -12.33 -15.99
C ASP A 60 -4.78 -13.08 -14.78
N LEU A 61 -5.62 -13.42 -13.80
CA LEU A 61 -5.23 -14.30 -12.70
C LEU A 61 -4.80 -15.66 -13.23
N ASP A 62 -5.60 -16.30 -14.09
CA ASP A 62 -5.29 -17.61 -14.68
C ASP A 62 -3.92 -17.63 -15.38
N GLN A 63 -3.54 -16.52 -16.04
CA GLN A 63 -2.25 -16.36 -16.68
C GLN A 63 -1.07 -16.31 -15.69
N ASP A 64 -1.26 -15.68 -14.52
CA ASP A 64 -0.21 -15.51 -13.51
C ASP A 64 -0.19 -16.64 -12.46
N LEU A 65 -1.19 -17.52 -12.42
CA LEU A 65 -1.25 -18.66 -11.48
C LEU A 65 0.04 -19.51 -11.42
N PRO A 66 0.73 -19.83 -12.54
CA PRO A 66 1.96 -20.62 -12.49
C PRO A 66 3.06 -19.99 -11.62
N LEU A 67 3.08 -18.65 -11.46
CA LEU A 67 4.08 -17.94 -10.66
C LEU A 67 3.97 -18.23 -9.16
N VAL A 68 2.80 -18.68 -8.70
CA VAL A 68 2.49 -18.81 -7.27
C VAL A 68 1.86 -20.15 -6.91
N TRP A 69 1.98 -21.14 -7.79
CA TRP A 69 1.30 -22.42 -7.62
C TRP A 69 1.57 -23.04 -6.25
N GLY A 70 0.51 -23.37 -5.52
CA GLY A 70 0.62 -23.95 -4.19
C GLY A 70 1.12 -22.98 -3.12
N ARG A 71 1.14 -21.67 -3.33
CA ARG A 71 1.37 -20.70 -2.25
C ARG A 71 0.05 -20.30 -1.58
N VAL A 72 0.14 -19.76 -0.37
CA VAL A 72 -1.02 -19.29 0.41
C VAL A 72 -1.06 -17.77 0.36
N VAL A 73 -2.22 -17.22 0.00
CA VAL A 73 -2.48 -15.78 -0.03
C VAL A 73 -2.91 -15.32 1.36
N SER A 74 -2.17 -14.37 1.94
CA SER A 74 -2.37 -13.86 3.31
C SER A 74 -3.25 -12.61 3.37
N SER A 75 -3.44 -11.90 2.26
CA SER A 75 -4.33 -10.74 2.16
C SER A 75 -4.75 -10.46 0.71
N VAL A 76 -5.90 -9.81 0.56
CA VAL A 76 -6.42 -9.28 -0.71
C VAL A 76 -6.65 -7.78 -0.53
N PHE A 77 -6.26 -6.99 -1.52
CA PHE A 77 -6.50 -5.55 -1.52
C PHE A 77 -7.06 -5.09 -2.86
N PHE A 78 -8.26 -4.55 -2.82
CA PHE A 78 -8.89 -3.88 -3.96
C PHE A 78 -8.59 -2.39 -3.85
N GLY A 79 -7.84 -1.86 -4.82
CA GLY A 79 -7.47 -0.45 -4.88
C GLY A 79 -7.50 0.11 -6.29
N GLY A 80 -6.97 1.32 -6.47
CA GLY A 80 -6.72 1.92 -7.78
C GLY A 80 -7.53 3.19 -8.02
N GLY A 81 -8.61 3.08 -8.79
CA GLY A 81 -9.57 4.15 -8.99
C GLY A 81 -10.48 4.27 -7.77
N THR A 82 -11.67 3.66 -7.85
CA THR A 82 -12.64 3.64 -6.76
C THR A 82 -13.33 2.28 -6.73
N PRO A 83 -12.74 1.31 -6.02
CA PRO A 83 -13.21 -0.08 -5.96
C PRO A 83 -14.69 -0.23 -5.61
N SER A 84 -15.19 0.57 -4.68
CA SER A 84 -16.59 0.65 -4.25
C SER A 84 -17.59 1.11 -5.32
N LEU A 85 -17.14 1.50 -6.52
CA LEU A 85 -18.02 1.68 -7.68
C LEU A 85 -18.47 0.36 -8.30
N PHE A 86 -17.69 -0.71 -8.11
CA PHE A 86 -18.09 -2.03 -8.57
C PHE A 86 -19.22 -2.56 -7.71
N PRO A 87 -20.28 -3.15 -8.27
CA PRO A 87 -21.32 -3.79 -7.48
C PRO A 87 -20.73 -4.85 -6.53
N PRO A 88 -21.25 -5.01 -5.30
CA PRO A 88 -20.81 -6.05 -4.38
C PRO A 88 -20.81 -7.46 -4.99
N GLU A 89 -21.77 -7.73 -5.88
CA GLU A 89 -21.91 -8.98 -6.60
C GLU A 89 -20.71 -9.25 -7.54
N ALA A 90 -20.13 -8.20 -8.13
CA ALA A 90 -18.93 -8.30 -8.97
C ALA A 90 -17.68 -8.59 -8.12
N ILE A 91 -17.57 -7.98 -6.93
CA ILE A 91 -16.49 -8.24 -5.97
C ILE A 91 -16.57 -9.67 -5.44
N ASP A 92 -17.76 -10.11 -5.04
CA ASP A 92 -18.04 -11.49 -4.61
C ASP A 92 -17.65 -12.51 -5.69
N ARG A 93 -18.09 -12.28 -6.93
CA ARG A 93 -17.77 -13.12 -8.09
C ARG A 93 -16.26 -13.26 -8.29
N PHE A 94 -15.51 -12.16 -8.20
CA PHE A 94 -14.04 -12.21 -8.29
C PHE A 94 -13.42 -12.97 -7.12
N LEU A 95 -13.81 -12.69 -5.87
CA LEU A 95 -13.27 -13.37 -4.69
C LEU A 95 -13.54 -14.87 -4.72
N GLN A 96 -14.73 -15.29 -5.12
CA GLN A 96 -15.06 -16.71 -5.33
C GLN A 96 -14.16 -17.33 -6.40
N ALA A 97 -14.03 -16.69 -7.56
CA ALA A 97 -13.18 -17.17 -8.64
C ALA A 97 -11.69 -17.25 -8.23
N ALA A 98 -11.21 -16.28 -7.46
CA ALA A 98 -9.85 -16.25 -6.94
C ALA A 98 -9.63 -17.35 -5.90
N SER A 99 -10.54 -17.53 -4.94
CA SER A 99 -10.45 -18.58 -3.91
C SER A 99 -10.53 -20.00 -4.47
N ALA A 100 -11.17 -20.18 -5.63
CA ALA A 100 -11.19 -21.46 -6.35
C ALA A 100 -9.84 -21.80 -7.01
N ARG A 101 -8.97 -20.80 -7.23
CA ARG A 101 -7.67 -20.93 -7.92
C ARG A 101 -6.48 -20.82 -6.97
N LEU A 102 -6.62 -20.01 -5.93
CA LEU A 102 -5.58 -19.67 -4.97
C LEU A 102 -5.97 -20.18 -3.58
N ARG A 103 -4.98 -20.58 -2.79
CA ARG A 103 -5.22 -20.99 -1.40
C ARG A 103 -5.26 -19.76 -0.51
N PHE A 104 -6.42 -19.41 -0.01
CA PHE A 104 -6.61 -18.27 0.88
C PHE A 104 -6.33 -18.67 2.34
N ALA A 105 -5.55 -17.86 3.05
CA ALA A 105 -5.34 -18.06 4.48
C ALA A 105 -6.66 -17.92 5.24
N PRO A 106 -6.88 -18.67 6.34
CA PRO A 106 -8.05 -18.49 7.17
C PRO A 106 -8.07 -17.05 7.73
N ASN A 107 -9.23 -16.41 7.69
CA ASN A 107 -9.43 -15.04 8.18
C ASN A 107 -8.49 -14.00 7.55
N LEU A 108 -8.05 -14.19 6.30
CA LEU A 108 -7.22 -13.19 5.63
C LEU A 108 -7.89 -11.82 5.64
N GLU A 109 -7.08 -10.77 5.63
CA GLU A 109 -7.57 -9.42 5.41
C GLU A 109 -8.00 -9.25 3.95
N VAL A 110 -9.21 -8.75 3.74
CA VAL A 110 -9.74 -8.34 2.43
C VAL A 110 -10.12 -6.87 2.53
N THR A 111 -9.27 -6.01 1.98
CA THR A 111 -9.47 -4.55 1.99
C THR A 111 -10.15 -4.07 0.72
N LEU A 112 -11.13 -3.18 0.87
CA LEU A 112 -11.74 -2.42 -0.23
C LEU A 112 -11.57 -0.92 0.02
N GLU A 113 -10.93 -0.20 -0.91
CA GLU A 113 -10.92 1.26 -0.90
C GLU A 113 -12.28 1.84 -1.34
N THR A 114 -12.70 2.93 -0.70
CA THR A 114 -13.95 3.62 -1.00
C THR A 114 -13.84 5.13 -0.90
N ASN A 115 -14.64 5.80 -1.72
CA ASN A 115 -14.83 7.24 -1.68
C ASN A 115 -16.20 7.53 -1.06
N PRO A 116 -16.33 8.43 -0.08
CA PRO A 116 -17.63 8.75 0.53
C PRO A 116 -18.65 9.47 -0.37
N GLY A 117 -18.64 9.29 -1.69
CA GLY A 117 -19.56 9.94 -2.63
C GLY A 117 -20.87 9.19 -2.83
N THR A 118 -21.93 9.91 -3.23
CA THR A 118 -23.32 9.42 -3.36
C THR A 118 -23.53 8.09 -4.11
N ALA A 119 -22.67 7.74 -5.07
CA ALA A 119 -22.80 6.50 -5.85
C ALA A 119 -22.51 5.20 -5.06
N GLU A 120 -21.85 5.33 -3.91
CA GLU A 120 -21.19 4.21 -3.21
C GLU A 120 -21.89 3.82 -1.90
N HIS A 121 -22.68 4.74 -1.31
CA HIS A 121 -23.27 4.57 0.00
C HIS A 121 -24.29 3.42 0.09
N GLY A 122 -24.28 2.72 1.22
CA GLY A 122 -25.39 1.86 1.66
C GLY A 122 -25.33 0.40 1.21
N ARG A 123 -24.22 -0.06 0.64
CA ARG A 123 -24.01 -1.46 0.23
C ARG A 123 -22.93 -2.20 1.05
N PHE A 124 -22.49 -1.62 2.16
CA PHE A 124 -21.41 -2.15 2.98
C PHE A 124 -21.71 -3.55 3.54
N ASP A 125 -22.96 -3.81 3.92
CA ASP A 125 -23.45 -5.13 4.33
C ASP A 125 -23.23 -6.20 3.26
N ARG A 126 -23.46 -5.85 1.99
CA ARG A 126 -23.25 -6.75 0.84
C ARG A 126 -21.77 -6.97 0.54
N TYR A 127 -20.93 -5.93 0.61
CA TYR A 127 -19.47 -6.12 0.52
C TYR A 127 -18.96 -7.03 1.64
N ARG A 128 -19.52 -6.90 2.85
CA ARG A 128 -19.16 -7.73 3.98
C ARG A 128 -19.57 -9.19 3.74
N ALA A 129 -20.76 -9.40 3.19
CA ALA A 129 -21.24 -10.72 2.78
C ALA A 129 -20.36 -11.33 1.67
N ALA A 130 -19.81 -10.52 0.76
CA ALA A 130 -18.84 -10.94 -0.26
C ALA A 130 -17.46 -11.34 0.31
N GLY A 131 -17.20 -11.05 1.59
CA GLY A 131 -15.95 -11.39 2.27
C GLY A 131 -14.99 -10.22 2.50
N VAL A 132 -15.36 -9.00 2.12
CA VAL A 132 -14.61 -7.79 2.50
C VAL A 132 -14.71 -7.59 4.00
N ASN A 133 -13.57 -7.43 4.69
CA ASN A 133 -13.54 -7.29 6.14
C ASN A 133 -12.72 -6.09 6.64
N ARG A 134 -12.18 -5.28 5.71
CA ARG A 134 -11.56 -3.99 5.99
C ARG A 134 -11.98 -2.96 4.94
N ILE A 135 -12.36 -1.76 5.37
CA ILE A 135 -12.72 -0.65 4.48
C ILE A 135 -11.74 0.51 4.67
N SER A 136 -11.29 1.11 3.56
CA SER A 136 -10.43 2.30 3.55
C SER A 136 -11.17 3.48 2.96
N PHE A 137 -11.51 4.48 3.77
CA PHE A 137 -12.22 5.68 3.32
C PHE A 137 -11.24 6.78 2.93
N GLY A 138 -11.23 7.13 1.65
CA GLY A 138 -10.49 8.26 1.13
C GLY A 138 -11.13 9.61 1.46
N ILE A 139 -11.23 10.04 2.72
CA ILE A 139 -11.93 11.28 3.14
C ILE A 139 -11.16 12.55 2.77
N GLN A 140 -9.84 12.52 2.94
CA GLN A 140 -8.87 13.61 2.74
C GLN A 140 -8.95 14.76 3.76
N THR A 141 -10.14 15.29 4.04
CA THR A 141 -10.37 16.37 5.02
C THR A 141 -11.87 16.47 5.34
N PHE A 142 -12.21 16.94 6.53
CA PHE A 142 -13.58 17.28 6.93
C PHE A 142 -13.88 18.77 6.71
N ASN A 143 -12.99 19.52 6.04
CA ASN A 143 -13.25 20.89 5.62
C ASN A 143 -13.86 20.96 4.20
N ASP A 144 -15.14 21.32 4.10
CA ASP A 144 -15.88 21.35 2.82
C ASP A 144 -15.26 22.29 1.77
N GLU A 145 -14.68 23.41 2.18
CA GLU A 145 -14.02 24.33 1.25
C GLU A 145 -12.71 23.74 0.71
N ALA A 146 -11.97 23.01 1.54
CA ALA A 146 -10.80 22.26 1.10
C ALA A 146 -11.18 21.10 0.18
N LEU A 147 -12.26 20.35 0.48
CA LEU A 147 -12.81 19.30 -0.39
C LEU A 147 -13.14 19.83 -1.79
N LYS A 148 -13.78 21.00 -1.89
CA LYS A 148 -14.05 21.68 -3.17
C LYS A 148 -12.77 22.01 -3.93
N ARG A 149 -11.75 22.56 -3.24
CA ARG A 149 -10.44 22.86 -3.85
C ARG A 149 -9.75 21.59 -4.35
N LEU A 150 -9.86 20.49 -3.59
CA LEU A 150 -9.36 19.17 -3.94
C LEU A 150 -10.17 18.48 -5.04
N GLY A 151 -11.25 19.08 -5.54
CA GLY A 151 -12.10 18.52 -6.58
C GLY A 151 -12.87 17.26 -6.14
N ARG A 152 -13.03 17.07 -4.82
CA ARG A 152 -13.81 15.97 -4.24
C ARG A 152 -15.29 16.15 -4.58
N ILE A 153 -15.99 15.02 -4.67
CA ILE A 153 -17.42 14.96 -5.04
C ILE A 153 -18.33 14.71 -3.82
N HIS A 154 -17.73 14.70 -2.63
CA HIS A 154 -18.39 14.45 -1.36
C HIS A 154 -18.18 15.63 -0.42
N ASP A 155 -19.08 15.84 0.53
CA ASP A 155 -18.91 16.75 1.67
C ASP A 155 -18.55 16.01 2.98
N SER A 156 -18.17 16.75 4.01
CA SER A 156 -17.81 16.21 5.33
C SER A 156 -18.94 15.39 5.96
N GLY A 157 -20.20 15.80 5.79
CA GLY A 157 -21.35 15.07 6.30
C GLY A 157 -21.57 13.74 5.59
N GLU A 158 -21.35 13.67 4.28
CA GLU A 158 -21.36 12.43 3.50
C GLU A 158 -20.24 11.49 3.97
N ALA A 159 -19.05 12.03 4.22
CA ALA A 159 -17.93 11.27 4.77
C ALA A 159 -18.28 10.58 6.10
N GLU A 160 -18.85 11.32 7.04
CA GLU A 160 -19.25 10.78 8.34
C GLU A 160 -20.36 9.73 8.22
N ARG A 161 -21.37 10.00 7.38
CA ARG A 161 -22.45 9.04 7.11
C ARG A 161 -21.91 7.75 6.49
N ALA A 162 -20.97 7.83 5.56
CA ALA A 162 -20.37 6.65 4.93
C ALA A 162 -19.66 5.75 5.94
N VAL A 163 -18.83 6.35 6.81
CA VAL A 163 -18.14 5.61 7.88
C VAL A 163 -19.15 4.97 8.83
N LYS A 164 -20.17 5.73 9.24
CA LYS A 164 -21.22 5.21 10.14
C LYS A 164 -22.01 4.06 9.51
N LEU A 165 -22.34 4.14 8.23
CA LEU A 165 -23.01 3.05 7.51
C LEU A 165 -22.16 1.78 7.43
N ALA A 166 -20.84 1.90 7.27
CA ALA A 166 -19.96 0.72 7.34
C ALA A 166 -19.91 0.13 8.76
N GLN A 167 -19.84 0.97 9.80
CA GLN A 167 -19.90 0.49 11.18
C GLN A 167 -21.22 -0.21 11.49
N ASP A 168 -22.34 0.36 11.04
CA ASP A 168 -23.69 -0.22 11.22
C ASP A 168 -23.85 -1.53 10.43
N ALA A 169 -23.14 -1.69 9.31
CA ALA A 169 -23.02 -2.95 8.57
C ALA A 169 -22.13 -4.00 9.27
N GLY A 170 -21.50 -3.65 10.40
CA GLY A 170 -20.70 -4.56 11.21
C GLY A 170 -19.22 -4.62 10.83
N TYR A 171 -18.68 -3.60 10.16
CA TYR A 171 -17.23 -3.45 10.03
C TYR A 171 -16.65 -2.93 11.33
N ASP A 172 -15.71 -3.70 11.89
CA ASP A 172 -14.89 -3.25 13.01
C ASP A 172 -13.53 -2.71 12.53
N ASN A 173 -13.10 -3.01 11.30
CA ASN A 173 -11.79 -2.65 10.74
C ASN A 173 -11.94 -1.57 9.68
N VAL A 174 -11.83 -0.32 10.11
CA VAL A 174 -12.02 0.86 9.25
C VAL A 174 -10.78 1.72 9.28
N ASN A 175 -10.32 2.09 8.09
CA ASN A 175 -9.32 3.12 7.88
C ASN A 175 -9.95 4.42 7.38
N ILE A 176 -9.41 5.54 7.84
CA ILE A 176 -9.70 6.88 7.29
C ILE A 176 -8.39 7.47 6.76
N ASP A 177 -8.38 7.86 5.49
CA ASP A 177 -7.29 8.59 4.87
C ASP A 177 -7.53 10.11 5.00
N LEU A 178 -6.59 10.80 5.62
CA LEU A 178 -6.55 12.26 5.77
C LEU A 178 -5.26 12.82 5.17
N MET A 179 -5.39 14.01 4.62
CA MET A 179 -4.29 14.75 4.02
C MET A 179 -4.01 16.02 4.81
N TYR A 180 -2.72 16.34 4.97
CA TYR A 180 -2.27 17.62 5.50
C TYR A 180 -1.49 18.43 4.46
N ALA A 181 -1.17 19.68 4.81
CA ALA A 181 -0.61 20.68 3.90
C ALA A 181 -1.51 20.93 2.67
N LEU A 182 -2.84 20.91 2.88
CA LEU A 182 -3.80 21.24 1.83
C LEU A 182 -3.77 22.74 1.49
N PRO A 183 -4.24 23.16 0.29
CA PRO A 183 -4.26 24.57 -0.06
C PRO A 183 -5.08 25.39 0.94
N GLN A 184 -4.43 26.39 1.53
CA GLN A 184 -4.92 27.31 2.57
C GLN A 184 -5.21 26.63 3.91
N GLN A 185 -4.69 25.41 4.15
CA GLN A 185 -4.88 24.71 5.41
C GLN A 185 -4.07 25.37 6.52
N THR A 186 -4.72 25.65 7.63
CA THR A 186 -4.06 26.07 8.87
C THR A 186 -3.88 24.88 9.80
N LEU A 187 -3.00 25.00 10.79
CA LEU A 187 -2.83 24.00 11.85
C LEU A 187 -4.16 23.65 12.52
N ALA A 188 -4.95 24.66 12.93
CA ALA A 188 -6.26 24.47 13.54
C ALA A 188 -7.26 23.69 12.66
N GLN A 189 -7.13 23.76 11.32
CA GLN A 189 -7.96 22.97 10.42
C GLN A 189 -7.51 21.52 10.33
N ALA A 190 -6.20 21.26 10.38
CA ALA A 190 -5.66 19.90 10.45
C ALA A 190 -6.00 19.23 11.80
N GLU A 191 -5.91 19.97 12.90
CA GLU A 191 -6.38 19.55 14.22
C GLU A 191 -7.87 19.14 14.17
N HIS A 192 -8.70 20.01 13.57
CA HIS A 192 -10.12 19.74 13.42
C HIS A 192 -10.40 18.46 12.60
N ASP A 193 -9.64 18.22 11.52
CA ASP A 193 -9.77 17.00 10.71
C ASP A 193 -9.52 15.75 11.56
N LEU A 194 -8.49 15.76 12.42
CA LEU A 194 -8.21 14.66 13.34
C LEU A 194 -9.29 14.50 14.42
N GLU A 195 -9.77 15.59 15.02
CA GLU A 195 -10.85 15.55 16.00
C GLU A 195 -12.12 14.89 15.44
N ARG A 196 -12.50 15.24 14.21
CA ARG A 196 -13.63 14.62 13.50
C ARG A 196 -13.37 13.13 13.24
N ALA A 197 -12.17 12.77 12.77
CA ALA A 197 -11.82 11.37 12.58
C ALA A 197 -11.86 10.56 13.89
N PHE A 198 -11.32 11.09 14.99
CA PHE A 198 -11.33 10.41 16.29
C PHE A 198 -12.75 10.17 16.81
N ALA A 199 -13.67 11.11 16.57
CA ALA A 199 -15.08 10.95 16.93
C ALA A 199 -15.75 9.76 16.19
N LEU A 200 -15.24 9.39 15.01
CA LEU A 200 -15.68 8.21 14.27
C LEU A 200 -15.01 6.92 14.74
N GLN A 201 -14.01 6.99 15.63
CA GLN A 201 -13.30 5.86 16.23
C GLN A 201 -12.80 4.80 15.21
N PRO A 202 -12.10 5.18 14.12
CA PRO A 202 -11.54 4.21 13.19
C PRO A 202 -10.48 3.35 13.90
N THR A 203 -10.19 2.15 13.39
CA THR A 203 -9.10 1.33 13.94
C THR A 203 -7.75 1.64 13.33
N HIS A 204 -7.74 2.37 12.22
CA HIS A 204 -6.58 2.74 11.44
C HIS A 204 -6.77 4.13 10.83
N MET A 205 -5.70 4.88 10.63
CA MET A 205 -5.70 6.13 9.88
C MET A 205 -4.46 6.22 9.01
N SER A 206 -4.64 6.72 7.79
CA SER A 206 -3.53 7.24 7.00
C SER A 206 -3.53 8.75 7.12
N HIS A 207 -2.40 9.35 7.46
CA HIS A 207 -2.22 10.79 7.55
C HIS A 207 -0.96 11.18 6.77
N TYR A 208 -1.14 11.79 5.61
CA TYR A 208 -0.06 12.06 4.66
C TYR A 208 -0.14 13.45 4.04
N GLN A 209 1.00 13.95 3.57
CA GLN A 209 1.08 15.26 2.95
C GLN A 209 0.44 15.27 1.56
N LEU A 210 -0.17 16.39 1.17
CA LEU A 210 -0.43 16.65 -0.24
C LEU A 210 0.88 16.83 -1.01
N THR A 211 1.22 15.84 -1.83
CA THR A 211 2.34 15.90 -2.77
C THR A 211 1.86 16.28 -4.16
N LEU A 212 2.58 17.19 -4.82
CA LEU A 212 2.31 17.57 -6.20
C LEU A 212 3.05 16.65 -7.17
N GLU A 213 2.38 15.61 -7.65
CA GLU A 213 3.01 14.60 -8.51
C GLU A 213 3.10 15.03 -9.98
N PRO A 214 4.23 14.79 -10.69
CA PRO A 214 4.49 15.32 -12.04
C PRO A 214 3.39 15.14 -13.09
N ASN A 215 2.62 14.05 -13.04
CA ASN A 215 1.59 13.74 -14.05
C ASN A 215 0.18 14.21 -13.66
N THR A 216 0.07 15.16 -12.73
CA THR A 216 -1.21 15.63 -12.19
C THR A 216 -1.57 17.05 -12.63
N VAL A 217 -2.86 17.39 -12.54
CA VAL A 217 -3.33 18.75 -12.83
C VAL A 217 -2.75 19.74 -11.84
N PHE A 218 -2.62 19.35 -10.56
CA PHE A 218 -2.02 20.22 -9.55
C PHE A 218 -0.54 20.45 -9.78
N PHE A 219 0.24 19.50 -10.29
CA PHE A 219 1.62 19.78 -10.66
C PHE A 219 1.71 20.77 -11.83
N ALA A 220 0.89 20.60 -12.86
CA ALA A 220 0.86 21.50 -14.01
C ALA A 220 0.29 22.89 -13.67
N ARG A 221 -0.61 22.96 -12.68
CA ARG A 221 -1.29 24.19 -12.22
C ARG A 221 -1.40 24.15 -10.69
N PRO A 222 -0.32 24.48 -9.96
CA PRO A 222 -0.31 24.43 -8.50
C PRO A 222 -1.37 25.32 -7.89
N PRO A 223 -2.19 24.81 -6.95
CA PRO A 223 -3.13 25.64 -6.22
C PRO A 223 -2.38 26.66 -5.35
N GLN A 224 -2.98 27.83 -5.15
CA GLN A 224 -2.43 28.89 -4.30
C GLN A 224 -2.59 28.55 -2.82
N GLY A 225 -1.63 29.00 -2.00
CA GLY A 225 -1.69 28.90 -0.55
C GLY A 225 -1.39 27.51 0.01
N ILE A 226 -0.66 26.66 -0.73
CA ILE A 226 -0.06 25.46 -0.13
C ILE A 226 0.90 25.91 0.98
N PRO A 227 0.80 25.35 2.21
CA PRO A 227 1.74 25.64 3.28
C PRO A 227 3.20 25.40 2.85
N ASP A 228 4.10 26.26 3.29
CA ASP A 228 5.54 26.06 3.09
C ASP A 228 6.07 24.88 3.93
N GLU A 229 7.34 24.53 3.74
CA GLU A 229 7.97 23.38 4.40
C GLU A 229 7.91 23.48 5.92
N ASP A 230 8.19 24.66 6.48
CA ASP A 230 8.13 24.90 7.93
C ASP A 230 6.70 24.74 8.47
N SER A 231 5.71 25.34 7.80
CA SER A 231 4.31 25.21 8.21
C SER A 231 3.78 23.77 8.06
N ALA A 232 4.17 23.08 6.99
CA ALA A 232 3.80 21.68 6.76
C ALA A 232 4.44 20.76 7.83
N TRP A 233 5.67 21.05 8.23
CA TRP A 233 6.36 20.36 9.31
C TRP A 233 5.65 20.56 10.65
N ASP A 234 5.30 21.80 11.00
CA ASP A 234 4.56 22.11 12.23
C ASP A 234 3.21 21.37 12.29
N ILE A 235 2.49 21.33 11.15
CA ILE A 235 1.25 20.55 11.03
C ILE A 235 1.51 19.06 11.25
N GLN A 236 2.54 18.50 10.60
CA GLN A 236 2.86 17.09 10.70
C GLN A 236 3.21 16.68 12.13
N GLU A 237 4.14 17.39 12.78
CA GLU A 237 4.62 17.08 14.13
C GLU A 237 3.48 17.15 15.15
N HIS A 238 2.65 18.21 15.08
CA HIS A 238 1.51 18.37 15.95
C HIS A 238 0.47 17.25 15.76
N CYS A 239 0.11 16.95 14.50
CA CYS A 239 -0.85 15.90 14.19
C CYS A 239 -0.34 14.51 14.62
N GLN A 240 0.96 14.23 14.46
CA GLN A 240 1.60 13.00 14.93
C GLN A 240 1.47 12.84 16.45
N GLN A 241 1.66 13.92 17.21
CA GLN A 241 1.45 13.90 18.65
C GLN A 241 0.00 13.60 19.00
N MET A 242 -0.98 14.28 18.38
CA MET A 242 -2.40 14.02 18.59
C MET A 242 -2.79 12.56 18.29
N LEU A 243 -2.27 12.00 17.19
CA LEU A 243 -2.49 10.61 16.80
C LEU A 243 -1.96 9.64 17.87
N ALA A 244 -0.75 9.88 18.38
CA ALA A 244 -0.15 9.07 19.43
C ALA A 244 -0.92 9.17 20.75
N GLU A 245 -1.33 10.37 21.17
CA GLU A 245 -2.15 10.61 22.37
C GLU A 245 -3.53 9.95 22.28
N ALA A 246 -4.13 9.95 21.09
CA ALA A 246 -5.35 9.21 20.79
C ALA A 246 -5.13 7.69 20.73
N GLY A 247 -3.89 7.20 20.87
CA GLY A 247 -3.54 5.78 20.94
C GLY A 247 -3.36 5.10 19.58
N TYR A 248 -3.07 5.85 18.52
CA TYR A 248 -2.71 5.30 17.21
C TYR A 248 -1.20 5.35 17.02
N ALA A 249 -0.57 4.18 17.00
CA ALA A 249 0.87 4.08 16.81
C ALA A 249 1.23 4.20 15.33
N GLN A 250 2.16 5.08 15.00
CA GLN A 250 2.76 5.15 13.67
C GLN A 250 3.64 3.92 13.44
N TYR A 251 3.29 3.10 12.46
CA TYR A 251 4.06 1.89 12.13
C TYR A 251 4.80 2.00 10.79
N GLU A 252 4.37 2.94 9.94
CA GLU A 252 5.02 3.30 8.68
C GLU A 252 4.87 4.81 8.41
N VAL A 253 5.57 5.33 7.39
CA VAL A 253 5.62 6.75 7.01
C VAL A 253 4.29 7.50 7.14
N SER A 254 3.19 6.94 6.63
CA SER A 254 1.89 7.60 6.53
C SER A 254 0.77 6.91 7.28
N ALA A 255 0.99 5.75 7.90
CA ALA A 255 -0.08 5.01 8.57
C ALA A 255 0.12 4.78 10.07
N TYR A 256 -1.03 4.89 10.75
CA TYR A 256 -1.20 4.85 12.19
C TYR A 256 -2.32 3.87 12.51
N ALA A 257 -2.14 3.04 13.52
CA ALA A 257 -3.14 2.02 13.85
C ALA A 257 -3.26 1.81 15.35
N LYS A 258 -4.45 1.35 15.76
CA LYS A 258 -4.60 0.68 17.06
C LYS A 258 -3.77 -0.61 17.07
N PRO A 259 -3.33 -1.09 18.25
CA PRO A 259 -2.57 -2.34 18.34
C PRO A 259 -3.28 -3.50 17.64
N GLY A 260 -2.57 -4.21 16.76
CA GLY A 260 -3.10 -5.36 16.01
C GLY A 260 -4.03 -5.01 14.85
N ARG A 261 -4.15 -3.72 14.48
CA ARG A 261 -5.01 -3.23 13.40
C ARG A 261 -4.23 -2.61 12.24
N GLN A 262 -2.93 -2.83 12.17
CA GLN A 262 -2.10 -2.49 11.02
C GLN A 262 -2.61 -3.21 9.75
N SER A 263 -2.56 -2.52 8.60
CA SER A 263 -2.91 -3.14 7.31
C SER A 263 -1.97 -4.31 7.01
N GLN A 264 -2.53 -5.53 6.98
CA GLN A 264 -1.75 -6.75 6.70
C GLN A 264 -1.19 -6.73 5.27
N HIS A 265 -1.97 -6.20 4.33
CA HIS A 265 -1.52 -6.06 2.95
C HIS A 265 -0.35 -5.09 2.82
N ASN A 266 -0.42 -3.91 3.44
CA ASN A 266 0.65 -2.92 3.37
C ASN A 266 1.90 -3.43 4.08
N LEU A 267 1.77 -4.09 5.24
CA LEU A 267 2.90 -4.70 5.92
C LEU A 267 3.58 -5.77 5.06
N ASN A 268 2.82 -6.61 4.34
CA ASN A 268 3.41 -7.55 3.39
C ASN A 268 4.21 -6.82 2.31
N TYR A 269 3.66 -5.77 1.71
CA TYR A 269 4.34 -4.96 0.70
C TYR A 269 5.63 -4.32 1.25
N TRP A 270 5.56 -3.68 2.42
CA TRP A 270 6.69 -3.01 3.05
C TRP A 270 7.77 -3.96 3.56
N ARG A 271 7.42 -5.18 4.00
CA ARG A 271 8.38 -6.22 4.42
C ARG A 271 9.02 -6.97 3.26
N PHE A 272 8.99 -6.37 2.07
CA PHE A 272 9.45 -6.97 0.83
C PHE A 272 8.83 -8.37 0.61
N GLY A 273 7.54 -8.50 0.91
CA GLY A 273 6.73 -9.67 0.61
C GLY A 273 6.35 -9.75 -0.86
N ASP A 274 5.81 -10.89 -1.28
CA ASP A 274 5.35 -11.10 -2.64
C ASP A 274 3.89 -10.67 -2.78
N TYR A 275 3.51 -10.23 -3.97
CA TYR A 275 2.14 -9.93 -4.29
C TYR A 275 1.88 -10.12 -5.79
N LEU A 276 0.76 -10.76 -6.11
CA LEU A 276 0.21 -10.75 -7.45
C LEU A 276 -0.46 -9.41 -7.72
N GLY A 277 -0.20 -8.84 -8.90
CA GLY A 277 -0.88 -7.64 -9.38
C GLY A 277 -1.81 -7.99 -10.53
N ILE A 278 -3.11 -7.99 -10.27
CA ILE A 278 -4.15 -8.33 -11.25
C ILE A 278 -4.94 -7.07 -11.61
N GLY A 279 -5.17 -6.85 -12.91
CA GLY A 279 -5.92 -5.69 -13.39
C GLY A 279 -5.09 -4.64 -14.12
N ALA A 280 -5.79 -3.68 -14.71
CA ALA A 280 -5.22 -2.67 -15.60
C ALA A 280 -4.20 -1.79 -14.86
N GLY A 281 -2.93 -1.85 -15.24
CA GLY A 281 -1.84 -1.11 -14.59
C GLY A 281 -1.43 -1.67 -13.23
N ALA A 282 -1.92 -2.85 -12.83
CA ALA A 282 -1.46 -3.50 -11.62
C ALA A 282 0.01 -3.90 -11.74
N HIS A 283 0.74 -3.77 -10.63
CA HIS A 283 2.12 -4.25 -10.50
C HIS A 283 2.12 -5.46 -9.55
N GLY A 284 3.02 -6.41 -9.81
CA GLY A 284 3.30 -7.55 -8.97
C GLY A 284 4.80 -7.68 -8.70
N LYS A 285 5.14 -8.33 -7.58
CA LYS A 285 6.50 -8.73 -7.23
C LYS A 285 6.45 -10.16 -6.73
N ILE A 286 7.09 -11.09 -7.44
CA ILE A 286 7.09 -12.51 -7.11
C ILE A 286 8.53 -13.00 -7.01
N SER A 287 8.85 -13.67 -5.91
CA SER A 287 10.14 -14.28 -5.69
C SER A 287 10.08 -15.77 -6.04
N SER A 288 11.08 -16.26 -6.77
CA SER A 288 11.25 -17.67 -7.11
C SER A 288 12.45 -18.24 -6.36
N GLY A 289 12.20 -19.08 -5.36
CA GLY A 289 13.28 -19.78 -4.65
C GLY A 289 13.94 -20.89 -5.48
N ALA A 290 13.28 -21.37 -6.54
CA ALA A 290 13.87 -22.36 -7.44
C ALA A 290 14.83 -21.71 -8.45
N GLU A 291 14.48 -20.52 -8.92
CA GLU A 291 15.28 -19.75 -9.90
C GLU A 291 16.19 -18.72 -9.23
N GLU A 292 16.11 -18.58 -7.90
CA GLU A 292 16.87 -17.65 -7.07
C GLU A 292 16.79 -16.20 -7.59
N HIS A 293 15.58 -15.75 -7.92
CA HIS A 293 15.35 -14.40 -8.44
C HIS A 293 14.10 -13.74 -7.86
N VAL A 294 13.99 -12.42 -8.09
CA VAL A 294 12.77 -11.63 -7.83
C VAL A 294 12.31 -11.03 -9.15
N LEU A 295 11.07 -11.33 -9.55
CA LEU A 295 10.41 -10.83 -10.75
C LEU A 295 9.45 -9.69 -10.38
N ARG A 296 9.58 -8.55 -11.04
CA ARG A 296 8.53 -7.54 -11.13
C ARG A 296 7.78 -7.69 -12.44
N ARG A 297 6.45 -7.59 -12.38
CA ARG A 297 5.55 -7.65 -13.53
C ARG A 297 4.56 -6.50 -13.44
N TRP A 298 4.19 -5.90 -14.56
CA TRP A 298 3.08 -4.94 -14.61
C TRP A 298 2.21 -5.12 -15.83
N LYS A 299 0.94 -4.77 -15.69
CA LYS A 299 -0.08 -4.88 -16.74
C LYS A 299 -0.20 -3.57 -17.52
N HIS A 300 -0.82 -3.63 -18.70
CA HIS A 300 -1.16 -2.40 -19.43
C HIS A 300 -2.09 -1.49 -18.61
N LYS A 301 -1.75 -0.19 -18.55
CA LYS A 301 -2.47 0.81 -17.75
C LYS A 301 -3.90 1.10 -18.24
N HIS A 302 -4.13 1.03 -19.56
CA HIS A 302 -5.42 1.39 -20.15
C HIS A 302 -6.45 0.25 -20.01
N PRO A 303 -7.63 0.46 -19.40
CA PRO A 303 -8.59 -0.61 -19.11
C PRO A 303 -9.05 -1.40 -20.34
N GLN A 304 -9.31 -0.71 -21.47
CA GLN A 304 -9.74 -1.39 -22.69
C GLN A 304 -8.66 -2.35 -23.23
N THR A 305 -7.42 -1.87 -23.33
CA THR A 305 -6.29 -2.68 -23.80
C THR A 305 -6.08 -3.88 -22.89
N PHE A 306 -6.18 -3.69 -21.57
CA PHE A 306 -6.11 -4.78 -20.61
C PHE A 306 -7.24 -5.80 -20.82
N MET A 307 -8.50 -5.37 -20.95
CA MET A 307 -9.62 -6.29 -21.15
C MET A 307 -9.50 -7.11 -22.44
N ASP A 308 -9.03 -6.47 -23.52
CA ASP A 308 -8.87 -7.10 -24.83
C ASP A 308 -7.78 -8.18 -24.83
N THR A 309 -6.72 -8.01 -24.03
CA THR A 309 -5.56 -8.91 -24.03
C THR A 309 -5.43 -9.81 -22.80
N ALA A 310 -6.26 -9.61 -21.76
CA ALA A 310 -6.21 -10.39 -20.52
C ALA A 310 -6.22 -11.91 -20.75
N GLY A 311 -5.35 -12.62 -20.03
CA GLY A 311 -5.15 -14.06 -20.20
C GLY A 311 -4.18 -14.45 -21.32
N THR A 312 -3.51 -13.48 -21.95
CA THR A 312 -2.52 -13.71 -23.01
C THR A 312 -1.22 -12.96 -22.73
N ALA A 313 -0.10 -13.35 -23.35
CA ALA A 313 1.17 -12.64 -23.19
C ALA A 313 1.09 -11.13 -23.53
N ALA A 314 0.14 -10.72 -24.37
CA ALA A 314 -0.08 -9.32 -24.73
C ALA A 314 -0.75 -8.48 -23.63
N SER A 315 -1.13 -9.07 -22.48
CA SER A 315 -1.60 -8.32 -21.30
C SER A 315 -0.46 -7.74 -20.46
N ILE A 316 0.74 -8.34 -20.59
CA ILE A 316 1.94 -7.97 -19.83
C ILE A 316 2.48 -6.67 -20.42
N GLY A 317 2.36 -5.59 -19.66
CA GLY A 317 2.92 -4.29 -20.01
C GLY A 317 4.44 -4.24 -19.87
N GLY A 318 5.01 -5.16 -19.07
CA GLY A 318 6.44 -5.43 -18.97
C GLY A 318 6.78 -6.27 -17.74
N ASP A 319 7.96 -6.87 -17.79
CA ASP A 319 8.55 -7.71 -16.75
C ASP A 319 10.01 -7.33 -16.56
N ASP A 320 10.50 -7.42 -15.32
CA ASP A 320 11.87 -7.10 -14.94
C ASP A 320 12.34 -8.06 -13.83
N VAL A 321 13.33 -8.89 -14.14
CA VAL A 321 14.03 -9.69 -13.12
C VAL A 321 15.05 -8.78 -12.46
N ILE A 322 14.84 -8.50 -11.17
CA ILE A 322 15.67 -7.56 -10.43
C ILE A 322 17.09 -8.12 -10.30
N SER A 323 18.08 -7.36 -10.78
CA SER A 323 19.48 -7.76 -10.69
C SER A 323 19.99 -7.76 -9.24
N ALA A 324 21.03 -8.56 -8.97
CA ALA A 324 21.69 -8.60 -7.68
C ALA A 324 22.30 -7.25 -7.23
N GLU A 325 22.54 -6.33 -8.17
CA GLU A 325 23.00 -4.96 -7.88
C GLU A 325 21.87 -4.06 -7.40
N ARG A 326 20.64 -4.26 -7.92
CA ARG A 326 19.46 -3.46 -7.56
C ARG A 326 18.72 -3.97 -6.32
N LEU A 327 18.84 -5.25 -5.99
CA LEU A 327 18.14 -5.87 -4.86
C LEU A 327 18.36 -5.17 -3.50
N PRO A 328 19.58 -4.72 -3.13
CA PRO A 328 19.77 -3.95 -1.90
C PRO A 328 18.90 -2.69 -1.85
N PHE A 329 18.92 -1.87 -2.90
CA PHE A 329 18.07 -0.69 -3.00
C PHE A 329 16.59 -1.04 -2.94
N GLU A 330 16.14 -2.01 -3.74
CA GLU A 330 14.74 -2.44 -3.81
C GLU A 330 14.23 -2.94 -2.45
N TYR A 331 15.06 -3.68 -1.71
CA TYR A 331 14.72 -4.14 -0.36
C TYR A 331 14.60 -2.96 0.62
N MET A 332 15.57 -2.04 0.62
CA MET A 332 15.58 -0.91 1.55
C MET A 332 14.51 0.14 1.24
N LEU A 333 14.18 0.35 -0.03
CA LEU A 333 13.09 1.23 -0.47
C LEU A 333 11.75 0.82 0.16
N ASN A 334 11.54 -0.49 0.37
CA ASN A 334 10.37 -1.03 1.04
C ASN A 334 10.54 -1.03 2.57
N LEU A 335 11.59 -1.65 3.11
CA LEU A 335 11.72 -1.90 4.55
C LEU A 335 11.90 -0.63 5.37
N LEU A 336 12.67 0.35 4.88
CA LEU A 336 12.97 1.58 5.64
C LEU A 336 11.75 2.52 5.75
N ARG A 337 10.62 2.18 5.12
CA ARG A 337 9.32 2.84 5.35
C ARG A 337 8.69 2.42 6.67
N LEU A 338 9.11 1.29 7.26
CA LEU A 338 8.62 0.79 8.53
C LEU A 338 9.47 1.31 9.70
N HIS A 339 8.81 1.57 10.83
CA HIS A 339 9.49 1.97 12.06
C HIS A 339 10.22 0.81 12.75
N GLU A 340 9.82 -0.43 12.50
CA GLU A 340 10.41 -1.62 13.14
C GLU A 340 11.78 -2.00 12.57
N GLY A 341 12.15 -1.48 11.39
CA GLY A 341 13.39 -1.85 10.71
C GLY A 341 13.35 -3.24 10.09
N PHE A 342 14.49 -3.93 10.06
CA PHE A 342 14.62 -5.25 9.46
C PHE A 342 15.76 -6.07 10.09
N SER A 343 15.69 -7.40 9.92
CA SER A 343 16.79 -8.29 10.29
C SER A 343 17.72 -8.57 9.10
N LEU A 344 19.03 -8.68 9.34
CA LEU A 344 20.03 -9.07 8.34
C LEU A 344 19.74 -10.46 7.76
N LYS A 345 19.14 -11.36 8.55
CA LYS A 345 18.69 -12.69 8.09
C LYS A 345 17.50 -12.58 7.14
N ASP A 346 16.60 -11.65 7.38
CA ASP A 346 15.47 -11.40 6.48
C ASP A 346 15.97 -10.83 5.16
N PHE A 347 16.93 -9.91 5.18
CA PHE A 347 17.58 -9.44 3.95
C PHE A 347 18.15 -10.61 3.14
N GLU A 348 18.93 -11.50 3.79
CA GLU A 348 19.53 -12.67 3.14
C GLU A 348 18.48 -13.61 2.54
N SER A 349 17.44 -13.96 3.31
CA SER A 349 16.40 -14.88 2.85
C SER A 349 15.45 -14.26 1.82
N ARG A 350 15.24 -12.95 1.83
CA ARG A 350 14.33 -12.25 0.89
C ARG A 350 14.99 -11.90 -0.44
N THR A 351 16.32 -11.83 -0.46
CA THR A 351 17.08 -11.41 -1.65
C THR A 351 17.99 -12.50 -2.21
N GLY A 352 18.32 -13.53 -1.42
CA GLY A 352 19.37 -14.51 -1.78
C GLY A 352 20.79 -13.92 -1.74
N LEU A 353 20.97 -12.69 -1.24
CA LEU A 353 22.25 -12.02 -1.17
C LEU A 353 22.85 -12.07 0.23
N HIS A 354 24.15 -12.29 0.33
CA HIS A 354 24.87 -12.22 1.61
C HIS A 354 24.83 -10.80 2.19
N ARG A 355 24.61 -10.68 3.51
CA ARG A 355 24.54 -9.39 4.22
C ARG A 355 25.74 -8.46 4.00
N ALA A 356 26.89 -9.00 3.60
CA ALA A 356 28.06 -8.20 3.23
C ALA A 356 27.76 -7.18 2.11
N ARG A 357 26.75 -7.44 1.26
CA ARG A 357 26.31 -6.52 0.20
C ARG A 357 25.74 -5.20 0.72
N ILE A 358 25.31 -5.16 1.98
CA ILE A 358 24.73 -3.97 2.62
C ILE A 358 25.57 -3.45 3.80
N ALA A 359 26.70 -4.10 4.10
CA ALA A 359 27.49 -3.79 5.30
C ALA A 359 28.06 -2.37 5.30
N GLU A 360 28.62 -1.91 4.18
CA GLU A 360 29.21 -0.57 4.08
C GLU A 360 28.15 0.55 4.13
N PRO A 361 27.07 0.51 3.32
CA PRO A 361 25.95 1.45 3.47
C PRO A 361 25.39 1.50 4.90
N LEU A 362 25.23 0.34 5.55
CA LEU A 362 24.73 0.27 6.92
C LEU A 362 25.71 0.89 7.92
N ARG A 363 27.02 0.69 7.74
CA ARG A 363 28.05 1.34 8.55
C ARG A 363 28.00 2.87 8.42
N ILE A 364 27.78 3.38 7.20
CA ILE A 364 27.60 4.82 6.96
C ILE A 364 26.34 5.33 7.66
N ALA A 365 25.21 4.63 7.55
CA ALA A 365 23.96 5.00 8.21
C ALA A 365 24.09 5.05 9.74
N VAL A 366 24.80 4.08 10.33
CA VAL A 366 25.11 4.06 11.78
C VAL A 366 26.00 5.23 12.17
N ALA A 367 27.07 5.50 11.39
CA ALA A 367 27.97 6.61 11.67
C ALA A 367 27.28 7.98 11.62
N LYS A 368 26.25 8.12 10.78
CA LYS A 368 25.39 9.32 10.70
C LYS A 368 24.29 9.35 11.77
N GLY A 369 24.16 8.32 12.59
CA GLY A 369 23.10 8.22 13.60
C GLY A 369 21.70 7.98 13.02
N TRP A 370 21.60 7.58 11.75
CA TRP A 370 20.33 7.30 11.07
C TRP A 370 19.79 5.90 11.35
N THR A 371 20.66 4.97 11.72
CA THR A 371 20.29 3.59 12.01
C THR A 371 21.05 3.10 13.22
N THR A 372 20.43 2.20 13.99
CA THR A 372 21.09 1.42 15.04
C THR A 372 21.11 -0.03 14.64
N VAL A 373 22.16 -0.75 15.01
CA VAL A 373 22.29 -2.19 14.76
C VAL A 373 22.57 -2.89 16.08
N ALA A 374 21.73 -3.85 16.45
CA ALA A 374 21.87 -4.66 17.64
C ALA A 374 21.78 -6.15 17.24
N GLY A 375 22.92 -6.84 17.25
CA GLY A 375 22.99 -8.21 16.74
C GLY A 375 22.68 -8.27 15.24
N ASP A 376 21.60 -8.97 14.88
CA ASP A 376 21.12 -9.10 13.49
C ASP A 376 20.08 -8.04 13.11
N ASP A 377 19.64 -7.18 14.03
CA ASP A 377 18.52 -6.28 13.80
C ASP A 377 18.99 -4.85 13.55
N ALA A 378 18.55 -4.26 12.45
CA ALA A 378 18.82 -2.89 12.05
C ALA A 378 17.53 -2.07 12.13
N MET A 379 17.55 -1.01 12.94
CA MET A 379 16.38 -0.16 13.20
C MET A 379 16.65 1.30 12.84
N PRO A 380 15.76 1.96 12.07
CA PRO A 380 15.88 3.39 11.81
C PRO A 380 15.71 4.18 13.12
N THR A 381 16.59 5.14 13.36
CA THR A 381 16.42 6.08 14.48
C THR A 381 15.35 7.10 14.15
N GLU A 382 14.95 7.91 15.13
CA GLU A 382 14.10 9.06 14.85
C GLU A 382 14.71 9.98 13.79
N LEU A 383 16.01 10.26 13.89
CA LEU A 383 16.72 11.05 12.89
C LEU A 383 16.70 10.36 11.51
N GLY A 384 16.96 9.05 11.45
CA GLY A 384 16.93 8.31 10.19
C GLY A 384 15.57 8.32 9.51
N ARG A 385 14.48 8.28 10.28
CA ARG A 385 13.13 8.41 9.74
C ARG A 385 12.86 9.77 9.11
N ARG A 386 13.41 10.85 9.66
CA ARG A 386 13.33 12.20 9.06
C ARG A 386 14.13 12.30 7.75
N PHE A 387 15.25 11.58 7.66
CA PHE A 387 16.12 11.51 6.47
C PHE A 387 15.95 10.20 5.69
N THR A 388 14.74 9.63 5.65
CA THR A 388 14.53 8.28 5.11
C THR A 388 15.04 8.14 3.68
N ASN A 389 14.86 9.15 2.83
CA ASN A 389 15.34 9.12 1.45
C ASN A 389 16.87 9.06 1.39
N ASP A 390 17.58 9.88 2.16
CA ASP A 390 19.05 9.83 2.25
C ASP A 390 19.57 8.48 2.74
N VAL A 391 18.86 7.82 3.68
CA VAL A 391 19.23 6.48 4.14
C VAL A 391 19.07 5.46 3.00
N VAL A 392 17.95 5.51 2.27
CA VAL A 392 17.68 4.61 1.13
C VAL A 392 18.69 4.83 0.00
N GLU A 393 19.09 6.07 -0.28
CA GLU A 393 20.06 6.42 -1.32
C GLU A 393 21.44 5.78 -1.11
N LEU A 394 21.82 5.48 0.14
CA LEU A 394 23.08 4.75 0.43
C LEU A 394 23.14 3.35 -0.21
N PHE A 395 21.99 2.80 -0.60
CA PHE A 395 21.88 1.46 -1.16
C PHE A 395 21.69 1.44 -2.68
N LEU A 396 21.68 2.62 -3.33
CA LEU A 396 21.69 2.72 -4.78
C LEU A 396 22.97 2.07 -5.36
N PRO A 397 22.86 1.36 -6.51
CA PRO A 397 23.98 0.66 -7.13
C PRO A 397 25.07 1.60 -7.68
#